data_AF-A0A8S2FX14-F1
#
_entry.id   AF-A0A8S2FX14-F1
#
_cell.length_a   1.000
_cell.length_b   1.000
_cell.length_c   1.000
_cell.angle_alpha   90.00
_cell.angle_beta   90.00
_cell.angle_gamma   90.00
#
_symmetry.space_group_name_H-M   'P 1'
#
loop_
_entity.id
_entity.type
_entity.pdbx_description
1 polymer ?
#
loop_
_entity_poly.entity_id
_entity_poly.type
_entity_poly.pdbx_seq_one_letter_code
_entity_poly.pdbx_strand_id
1 'polypeptide(L)'
;DNLKLHQMGMQSKFIAVLQTGLSALKTPTCFDKVTAIKNPNCPVCNQHLKMIAKILPYAHCSVSKLICAHNRDPINESNPPLMLPNGYVYGSKALKSMASENNGKIICPRTNDTYNLNQAEKVYIM
;
A
#
# COMPACT_ATOMS: atom_id res chain seq x y z
N ASP A 1 34.13 -18.30 -36.52
CA ASP A 1 32.82 -17.97 -37.08
C ASP A 1 32.09 -16.95 -36.23
N ASN A 2 31.88 -15.74 -36.77
CA ASN A 2 31.11 -14.70 -36.11
C ASN A 2 29.64 -14.80 -36.54
N LEU A 3 28.78 -15.27 -35.63
CA LEU A 3 27.34 -15.31 -35.84
C LEU A 3 26.77 -13.89 -35.83
N LYS A 4 26.10 -13.48 -36.92
CA LYS A 4 25.40 -12.20 -37.00
C LYS A 4 24.00 -12.33 -36.39
N LEU A 5 23.72 -11.52 -35.37
CA LEU A 5 22.40 -11.40 -34.76
C LEU A 5 21.51 -10.51 -35.65
N HIS A 6 20.45 -11.11 -36.20
CA HIS A 6 19.41 -10.42 -36.96
C HIS A 6 18.12 -10.33 -36.12
N GLN A 7 17.30 -9.29 -36.35
CA GLN A 7 15.99 -9.08 -35.70
C GLN A 7 15.99 -8.78 -34.19
N MET A 8 17.03 -8.12 -33.67
CA MET A 8 16.92 -7.51 -32.34
C MET A 8 15.94 -6.32 -32.44
N GLY A 9 14.78 -6.44 -31.80
CA GLY A 9 13.86 -5.32 -31.66
C GLY A 9 14.55 -4.13 -30.96
N MET A 10 14.13 -2.90 -31.28
CA MET A 10 14.71 -1.69 -30.70
C MET A 10 14.60 -1.62 -29.16
N GLN A 11 13.70 -2.42 -28.57
CA GLN A 11 13.55 -2.56 -27.13
C GLN A 11 13.76 -3.99 -26.68
N SER A 12 14.49 -4.15 -25.58
CA SER A 12 14.64 -5.44 -24.91
C SER A 12 13.27 -5.92 -24.40
N LYS A 13 12.95 -7.21 -24.66
CA LYS A 13 11.74 -7.85 -24.12
C LYS A 13 11.66 -7.75 -22.60
N PHE A 14 12.80 -7.76 -21.92
CA PHE A 14 12.88 -7.55 -20.47
C PHE A 14 12.33 -6.17 -20.06
N ILE A 15 12.72 -5.12 -20.79
CA ILE A 15 12.27 -3.74 -20.50
C ILE A 15 10.76 -3.63 -20.69
N ALA A 16 10.22 -4.19 -21.78
CA ALA A 16 8.79 -4.16 -22.05
C ALA A 16 7.98 -4.85 -20.93
N VAL A 17 8.41 -6.04 -20.49
CA VAL A 17 7.75 -6.77 -19.39
C VAL A 17 7.86 -6.00 -18.07
N LEU A 18 9.04 -5.48 -17.75
CA LEU A 18 9.28 -4.70 -16.53
C LEU A 18 8.40 -3.44 -16.49
N GLN A 19 8.36 -2.67 -17.58
CA GLN A 19 7.53 -1.47 -17.69
C GLN A 19 6.05 -1.81 -17.58
N THR A 20 5.60 -2.87 -18.24
CA THR A 20 4.19 -3.31 -18.15
C THR A 20 3.81 -3.63 -16.70
N GLY A 21 4.65 -4.40 -16.00
CA GLY A 21 4.43 -4.71 -14.57
C GLY A 21 4.41 -3.47 -13.67
N LEU A 22 5.34 -2.52 -13.87
CA LEU A 22 5.36 -1.27 -13.12
C LEU A 22 4.12 -0.42 -13.40
N SER A 23 3.64 -0.38 -14.64
CA SER A 23 2.43 0.38 -15.01
C SER A 23 1.17 -0.17 -14.34
N ALA A 24 1.07 -1.51 -14.18
CA ALA A 24 -0.03 -2.16 -13.49
C ALA A 24 -0.07 -1.89 -11.97
N LEU A 25 1.03 -1.42 -11.38
CA LEU A 25 1.16 -1.14 -9.94
C LEU A 25 1.26 0.36 -9.64
N LYS A 26 1.46 1.21 -10.65
CA LYS A 26 1.71 2.63 -10.47
C LYS A 26 0.43 3.35 -10.05
N THR A 27 0.41 3.90 -8.84
CA THR A 27 -0.67 4.75 -8.34
C THR A 27 -0.22 6.21 -8.23
N PRO A 28 -1.14 7.20 -8.20
CA PRO A 28 -0.80 8.61 -7.95
C PRO A 28 -0.01 8.82 -6.65
N THR A 29 -0.33 8.03 -5.61
CA THR A 29 0.32 8.08 -4.30
C THR A 29 1.81 7.70 -4.32
N CYS A 30 2.28 6.92 -5.32
CA CYS A 30 3.70 6.60 -5.45
C CYS A 30 4.60 7.85 -5.67
N PHE A 31 4.04 8.93 -6.20
CA PHE A 31 4.75 10.16 -6.55
C PHE A 31 4.35 11.36 -5.69
N ASP A 32 3.38 11.20 -4.78
CA ASP A 32 2.99 12.24 -3.86
C ASP A 32 4.13 12.58 -2.88
N LYS A 33 4.32 13.88 -2.63
CA LYS A 33 5.31 14.43 -1.70
C LYS A 33 4.68 14.77 -0.35
N VAL A 34 3.36 14.91 -0.29
CA VAL A 34 2.61 15.41 0.87
C VAL A 34 2.28 14.27 1.84
N THR A 35 1.81 13.13 1.32
CA THR A 35 1.51 11.95 2.14
C THR A 35 2.71 11.00 2.15
N ALA A 36 3.60 11.15 3.14
CA ALA A 36 4.86 10.40 3.27
C ALA A 36 4.71 8.88 3.51
N ILE A 37 3.55 8.28 3.23
CA ILE A 37 3.28 6.86 3.44
C ILE A 37 3.66 6.10 2.17
N LYS A 38 4.96 5.93 1.94
CA LYS A 38 5.47 5.03 0.90
C LYS A 38 5.44 3.60 1.42
N ASN A 39 4.79 2.70 0.68
CA ASN A 39 4.86 1.28 1.00
C ASN A 39 6.25 0.74 0.61
N PRO A 40 7.08 0.23 1.55
CA PRO A 40 8.39 -0.34 1.25
C PRO A 40 8.29 -1.57 0.34
N ASN A 41 7.15 -2.28 0.36
CA ASN A 41 6.90 -3.45 -0.46
C ASN A 41 6.38 -3.10 -1.87
N CYS A 42 6.17 -1.81 -2.18
CA CYS A 42 5.72 -1.40 -3.51
C CYS A 42 6.92 -1.25 -4.44
N PRO A 43 7.00 -2.01 -5.55
CA PRO A 43 8.13 -1.92 -6.48
C PRO A 43 8.24 -0.55 -7.15
N VAL A 44 7.11 0.16 -7.37
CA VAL A 44 7.11 1.51 -7.95
C VAL A 44 7.69 2.56 -7.00
N CYS A 45 7.59 2.34 -5.68
CA CYS A 45 8.14 3.23 -4.67
C CYS A 45 9.66 3.07 -4.47
N ASN A 46 10.25 1.99 -4.97
CA ASN A 46 11.70 1.77 -4.93
C ASN A 46 12.43 2.80 -5.81
N GLN A 47 13.52 3.39 -5.33
CA GLN A 47 14.24 4.47 -6.00
C GLN A 47 14.68 4.14 -7.43
N HIS A 48 15.19 2.93 -7.68
CA HIS A 48 15.71 2.54 -9.00
C HIS A 48 14.57 2.34 -10.01
N LEU A 49 13.51 1.66 -9.59
CA LEU A 49 12.35 1.37 -10.45
C LEU A 49 11.47 2.62 -10.65
N LYS A 50 11.45 3.53 -9.68
CA LYS A 50 10.68 4.78 -9.75
C LYS A 50 11.10 5.67 -10.92
N MET A 51 12.38 5.70 -11.28
CA MET A 51 12.86 6.43 -12.47
C MET A 51 12.23 5.89 -13.74
N ILE A 52 12.18 4.57 -13.90
CA ILE A 52 11.56 3.90 -15.05
C ILE A 52 10.05 4.15 -15.03
N ALA A 53 9.42 4.06 -13.87
CA ALA A 53 7.98 4.22 -13.72
C ALA A 53 7.47 5.65 -13.96
N LYS A 54 8.34 6.67 -13.96
CA LYS A 54 7.93 8.09 -14.09
C LYS A 54 7.12 8.35 -15.36
N ILE A 55 7.55 7.77 -16.49
CA ILE A 55 6.94 7.98 -17.81
C ILE A 55 5.76 7.03 -18.11
N LEU A 56 5.50 6.06 -17.24
CA LEU A 56 4.46 5.04 -17.46
C LEU A 56 3.06 5.54 -17.11
N PRO A 57 1.98 5.00 -17.70
CA PRO A 57 0.63 5.32 -17.28
C PRO A 57 0.34 4.80 -15.85
N TYR A 58 -0.66 5.41 -15.21
CA TYR A 58 -1.18 4.92 -13.93
C TYR A 58 -2.05 3.68 -14.12
N ALA A 59 -2.02 2.79 -13.13
CA ALA A 59 -2.89 1.63 -13.08
C ALA A 59 -4.35 2.07 -12.98
N HIS A 60 -5.22 1.46 -13.78
CA HIS A 60 -6.66 1.60 -13.62
C HIS A 60 -7.14 0.54 -12.63
N CYS A 61 -7.48 0.95 -11.40
CA CYS A 61 -8.06 0.08 -10.39
C CYS A 61 -9.53 0.42 -10.22
N SER A 62 -10.43 -0.43 -10.75
CA SER A 62 -11.88 -0.27 -10.58
C SER A 62 -12.36 -0.53 -9.16
N VAL A 63 -11.58 -1.30 -8.38
CA VAL A 63 -11.90 -1.65 -7.00
C VAL A 63 -10.74 -1.25 -6.10
N SER A 64 -11.04 -0.43 -5.10
CA SER A 64 -10.08 -0.06 -4.06
C SER A 64 -9.94 -1.20 -3.05
N LYS A 65 -8.71 -1.50 -2.63
CA LYS A 65 -8.43 -2.43 -1.54
C LYS A 65 -7.92 -1.65 -0.34
N LEU A 66 -8.57 -1.83 0.79
CA LEU A 66 -8.19 -1.18 2.03
C LEU A 66 -7.13 -2.02 2.74
N ILE A 67 -6.05 -1.36 3.16
CA ILE A 67 -4.93 -1.98 3.87
C ILE A 67 -4.75 -1.25 5.18
N CYS A 68 -4.64 -2.00 6.28
CA CYS A 68 -4.44 -1.43 7.60
C CYS A 68 -3.08 -0.72 7.71
N ALA A 69 -3.06 0.48 8.27
CA ALA A 69 -1.82 1.26 8.39
C ALA A 69 -0.80 0.68 9.38
N HIS A 70 -1.25 -0.11 10.36
CA HIS A 70 -0.38 -0.66 11.42
C HIS A 70 0.29 -1.98 10.98
N ASN A 71 -0.51 -3.03 10.73
CA ASN A 71 0.00 -4.37 10.41
C ASN A 71 0.04 -4.69 8.91
N ARG A 72 -0.44 -3.78 8.05
CA ARG A 72 -0.54 -3.97 6.58
C ARG A 72 -1.45 -5.12 6.14
N ASP A 73 -2.31 -5.62 7.01
CA ASP A 73 -3.30 -6.62 6.63
C ASP A 73 -4.43 -6.01 5.80
N PRO A 74 -5.02 -6.77 4.88
CA PRO A 74 -6.22 -6.34 4.17
C PRO A 74 -7.37 -6.15 5.16
N ILE A 75 -8.10 -5.05 4.98
CA ILE A 75 -9.37 -4.78 5.64
C ILE A 75 -10.47 -5.34 4.76
N ASN A 76 -11.24 -6.29 5.29
CA ASN A 76 -12.26 -7.06 4.58
C ASN A 76 -13.37 -7.51 5.54
N GLU A 77 -14.26 -8.41 5.10
CA GLU A 77 -15.36 -8.92 5.92
C GLU A 77 -14.88 -9.63 7.21
N SER A 78 -13.74 -10.33 7.16
CA SER A 78 -13.12 -10.99 8.32
C SER A 78 -12.33 -10.02 9.20
N ASN A 79 -11.88 -8.90 8.64
CA ASN A 79 -11.12 -7.86 9.32
C ASN A 79 -11.77 -6.49 9.06
N PRO A 80 -12.95 -6.21 9.64
CA PRO A 80 -13.69 -4.97 9.37
C PRO A 80 -12.91 -3.74 9.85
N PRO A 81 -13.12 -2.58 9.20
CA PRO A 81 -12.53 -1.33 9.63
C PRO A 81 -13.17 -0.81 10.92
N LEU A 82 -12.33 -0.45 11.88
CA LEU A 82 -12.69 0.22 13.13
C LEU A 82 -12.00 1.59 13.18
N MET A 83 -12.75 2.62 13.56
CA MET A 83 -12.28 3.99 13.70
C MET A 83 -12.06 4.32 15.17
N LEU A 84 -10.88 4.84 15.50
CA LEU A 84 -10.58 5.39 16.82
C LEU A 84 -11.21 6.79 16.97
N PRO A 85 -11.40 7.30 18.21
CA PRO A 85 -11.99 8.62 18.44
C PRO A 85 -11.27 9.80 17.78
N ASN A 86 -10.00 9.64 17.41
CA ASN A 86 -9.22 10.62 16.65
C ASN A 86 -9.49 10.61 15.13
N GLY A 87 -10.40 9.77 14.66
CA GLY A 87 -10.78 9.67 13.24
C GLY A 87 -9.91 8.74 12.39
N TYR A 88 -8.90 8.08 12.97
CA TYR A 88 -8.07 7.13 12.22
C TYR A 88 -8.66 5.71 12.21
N VAL A 89 -8.60 5.07 11.05
CA VAL A 89 -9.19 3.76 10.79
C VAL A 89 -8.12 2.67 10.74
N TYR A 90 -8.37 1.56 11.43
CA TYR A 90 -7.53 0.37 11.49
C TYR A 90 -8.38 -0.89 11.35
N GLY A 91 -7.77 -2.02 10.97
CA GLY A 91 -8.45 -3.31 10.98
C GLY A 91 -8.71 -3.81 12.39
N SER A 92 -9.84 -4.48 12.62
CA SER A 92 -10.17 -5.07 13.93
C SER A 92 -9.11 -6.03 14.48
N LYS A 93 -8.42 -6.80 13.62
CA LYS A 93 -7.32 -7.69 14.03
C LYS A 93 -6.15 -6.90 14.61
N ALA A 94 -5.79 -5.78 13.98
CA ALA A 94 -4.70 -4.92 14.42
C ALA A 94 -5.01 -4.27 15.77
N LEU A 95 -6.23 -3.74 15.96
CA LEU A 95 -6.64 -3.14 17.22
C LEU A 95 -6.66 -4.15 18.37
N LYS A 96 -7.12 -5.39 18.10
CA LYS A 96 -7.11 -6.47 19.08
C LYS A 96 -5.69 -6.87 19.49
N SER A 97 -4.76 -7.00 18.54
CA SER A 97 -3.34 -7.29 18.83
C SER A 97 -2.74 -6.20 19.74
N MET A 98 -2.93 -4.93 19.37
CA MET A 98 -2.42 -3.80 20.16
C MET A 98 -3.00 -3.76 21.57
N ALA A 99 -4.29 -4.07 21.72
CA ALA A 99 -4.94 -4.14 23.03
C ALA A 99 -4.40 -5.32 23.87
N SER A 100 -4.18 -6.50 23.27
CA SER A 100 -3.62 -7.65 23.98
C SER A 100 -2.19 -7.41 24.48
N GLU A 101 -1.39 -6.67 23.71
CA GLU A 101 0.00 -6.35 24.06
C GLU A 101 0.11 -5.25 25.14
N ASN A 102 -0.82 -4.30 25.18
CA ASN A 102 -0.77 -3.11 26.05
C ASN A 102 -1.84 -3.11 27.16
N ASN A 103 -2.11 -4.26 27.78
CA ASN A 103 -3.06 -4.41 28.90
C ASN A 103 -4.46 -3.80 28.61
N GLY A 104 -5.01 -4.03 27.42
CA GLY A 104 -6.34 -3.60 27.00
C GLY A 104 -6.40 -2.20 26.37
N LYS A 105 -5.27 -1.50 26.27
CA LYS A 105 -5.18 -0.16 25.67
C LYS A 105 -4.63 -0.20 24.26
N ILE A 106 -5.09 0.70 23.41
CA ILE A 106 -4.64 0.86 22.03
C ILE A 106 -3.91 2.20 21.94
N ILE A 107 -2.67 2.18 21.46
CA ILE A 107 -1.88 3.38 21.20
C ILE A 107 -1.92 3.64 19.69
N CYS A 108 -2.45 4.80 19.30
CA CYS A 108 -2.51 5.19 17.89
C CYS A 108 -1.08 5.44 17.36
N PRO A 109 -0.58 4.72 16.35
CA PRO A 109 0.79 4.90 15.84
C PRO A 109 1.03 6.24 15.12
N ARG A 110 -0.03 7.01 14.84
CA ARG A 110 0.06 8.31 14.13
C ARG A 110 0.05 9.50 15.08
N THR A 111 -0.73 9.42 16.17
CA THR A 111 -0.91 10.53 17.11
C THR A 111 -0.34 10.24 18.50
N ASN A 112 0.02 9.00 18.79
CA ASN A 112 0.41 8.48 20.11
C ASN A 112 -0.67 8.60 21.20
N ASP A 113 -1.91 8.91 20.82
CA ASP A 113 -3.03 8.92 21.76
C ASP A 113 -3.41 7.50 22.17
N THR A 114 -3.85 7.35 23.41
CA THR A 114 -4.25 6.06 23.99
C THR A 114 -5.75 5.98 24.16
N TYR A 115 -6.35 4.90 23.65
CA TYR A 115 -7.78 4.63 23.71
C TYR A 115 -8.06 3.22 24.19
N ASN A 116 -9.29 2.98 24.66
CA ASN A 116 -9.76 1.62 24.92
C ASN A 116 -10.40 1.04 23.66
N LEU A 117 -10.36 -0.29 23.52
CA LEU A 117 -10.97 -0.99 22.39
C LEU A 117 -12.49 -0.72 22.27
N ASN A 118 -13.17 -0.47 23.39
CA ASN A 118 -14.61 -0.15 23.41
C ASN A 118 -14.94 1.23 22.83
N GLN A 119 -13.96 2.11 22.70
CA GLN A 119 -14.15 3.44 22.09
C GLN A 119 -13.99 3.41 20.57
N ALA A 120 -13.59 2.27 19.99
CA ALA A 120 -13.44 2.13 18.56
C ALA A 120 -14.78 1.77 17.91
N GLU A 121 -15.21 2.55 16.93
CA GLU A 121 -16.50 2.36 16.24
C GLU A 121 -16.31 1.65 14.89
N LYS A 122 -17.25 0.79 14.53
CA LYS A 122 -17.24 0.11 13.22
C LYS A 122 -17.68 1.09 12.14
N VAL A 123 -16.88 1.20 11.09
CA VAL A 123 -17.15 2.10 9.95
C VAL A 123 -17.46 1.28 8.70
N TYR A 124 -18.26 1.86 7.81
CA TYR A 124 -18.55 1.31 6.49
C TYR A 124 -18.10 2.31 5.43
N ILE A 125 -17.46 1.79 4.39
CA ILE A 125 -16.99 2.59 3.24
C ILE A 125 -17.87 2.17 2.06
N MET A 126 -18.55 3.16 1.47
CA MET A 126 -19.41 3.00 0.29
C MET A 126 -18.64 3.29 -0.99
#